data_AF-A0A7W9T3Y4-F1
#
_entry.id   AF-A0A7W9T3Y4-F1
#
_cell.length_a   1.000
_cell.length_b   1.000
_cell.length_c   1.000
_cell.angle_alpha   90.00
_cell.angle_beta   90.00
_cell.angle_gamma   90.00
#
_symmetry.space_group_name_H-M   'P 1'
#
loop_
_entity.id
_entity.type
_entity.pdbx_description
1 polymer ?
#
loop_
_entity_poly.entity_id
_entity_poly.type
_entity_poly.pdbx_seq_one_letter_code
_entity_poly.pdbx_strand_id
1 'polypeptide(L)'
;MLVRRYDRFARSTQALVNAPKEFQSLGVDFVSYQENIDTTTPTGELGFHVMASLALLESTLISQRVRAGMARAKAQGKHVARPPLAQVRQEAIAQLLREGLSMNQVIKQLDLAYGTVYNYAQKLKSA
;
A
#
# COMPACT_ATOMS: atom_id res chain seq x y z
N MET A 1 23.56 4.23 -19.14
CA MET A 1 22.72 3.03 -18.98
C MET A 1 21.72 2.96 -20.12
N LEU A 2 21.74 1.85 -20.87
CA LEU A 2 20.78 1.59 -21.95
C LEU A 2 19.74 0.59 -21.46
N VAL A 3 18.46 0.93 -21.59
CA VAL A 3 17.34 0.05 -21.22
C VAL A 3 16.43 -0.16 -22.42
N ARG A 4 15.91 -1.39 -22.59
CA ARG A 4 15.00 -1.71 -23.70
C ARG A 4 13.63 -1.02 -23.58
N ARG A 5 13.08 -0.90 -22.36
CA ARG A 5 11.83 -0.21 -22.00
C ARG A 5 11.91 0.31 -20.57
N TYR A 6 11.31 1.44 -20.27
CA TYR A 6 11.33 1.99 -18.90
C TYR A 6 10.54 1.19 -17.87
N ASP A 7 9.49 0.48 -18.28
CA ASP A 7 8.72 -0.43 -17.40
C ASP A 7 9.59 -1.57 -16.82
N ARG A 8 10.67 -1.93 -17.53
CA ARG A 8 11.65 -2.92 -17.05
C ARG A 8 12.70 -2.34 -16.11
N PHE A 9 12.77 -1.01 -16.02
CA PHE A 9 13.70 -0.30 -15.15
C PHE A 9 13.06 0.07 -13.81
N ALA A 10 11.82 0.58 -13.82
CA ALA A 10 11.15 1.04 -12.61
C ALA A 10 9.73 0.49 -12.50
N ARG A 11 9.42 -0.14 -11.35
CA ARG A 11 8.08 -0.63 -11.00
C ARG A 11 7.11 0.45 -10.53
N SER A 12 7.60 1.67 -10.31
CA SER A 12 6.77 2.82 -9.95
C SER A 12 7.15 4.00 -10.82
N THR A 13 6.14 4.77 -11.22
CA THR A 13 6.32 6.02 -11.96
C THR A 13 7.26 6.94 -11.19
N GLN A 14 7.10 7.07 -9.87
CA GLN A 14 7.95 7.91 -9.03
C GLN A 14 9.43 7.51 -9.10
N ALA A 15 9.72 6.20 -9.08
CA ALA A 15 11.10 5.71 -9.22
C ALA A 15 11.65 6.02 -10.61
N LEU A 16 10.81 5.91 -11.66
CA LEU A 16 11.21 6.28 -13.01
C LEU A 16 11.55 7.77 -13.11
N VAL A 17 10.75 8.67 -12.53
CA VAL A 17 11.00 10.13 -12.57
C VAL A 17 12.28 10.52 -11.82
N ASN A 18 12.54 9.87 -10.68
CA ASN A 18 13.65 10.25 -9.80
C ASN A 18 15.01 9.71 -10.30
N ALA A 19 15.02 8.55 -10.94
CA ALA A 19 16.27 7.88 -11.31
C ALA A 19 17.14 8.67 -12.31
N PRO A 20 16.62 9.35 -13.35
CA PRO A 20 17.46 10.14 -14.24
C PRO A 20 18.19 11.29 -13.54
N LYS A 21 17.59 11.90 -12.51
CA LYS A 21 18.27 12.92 -11.69
C LYS A 21 19.43 12.33 -10.90
N GLU A 22 19.25 11.13 -10.36
CA GLU A 22 20.30 10.39 -9.66
C GLU A 22 21.40 9.90 -10.61
N PHE A 23 21.04 9.51 -11.83
CA PHE A 23 22.02 9.15 -12.84
C PHE A 23 22.83 10.35 -13.33
N GLN A 24 22.19 11.50 -13.53
CA GLN A 24 22.88 12.74 -13.90
C GLN A 24 23.87 13.19 -12.82
N SER A 25 23.52 13.08 -11.52
CA SER A 25 24.46 13.40 -10.44
C SER A 25 25.65 12.44 -10.35
N LEU A 26 25.50 11.22 -10.88
CA LEU A 26 26.55 10.22 -11.00
C LEU A 26 27.29 10.26 -12.35
N GLY A 27 26.95 11.20 -13.25
CA GLY A 27 27.54 11.28 -14.59
C GLY A 27 27.16 10.11 -15.51
N VAL A 28 26.02 9.47 -15.25
CA VAL A 28 25.50 8.33 -16.01
C VAL A 28 24.35 8.80 -16.90
N ASP A 29 24.48 8.61 -18.21
CA ASP A 29 23.41 8.88 -19.15
C ASP A 29 22.30 7.82 -19.09
N PHE A 30 21.04 8.19 -19.31
CA PHE A 30 19.93 7.24 -19.38
C PHE A 30 19.26 7.27 -20.75
N VAL A 31 19.19 6.11 -21.41
CA VAL A 31 18.59 6.00 -22.75
C VAL A 31 17.60 4.84 -22.76
N SER A 32 16.36 5.11 -23.18
CA SER A 32 15.37 4.06 -23.42
C SER A 32 15.14 3.84 -24.90
N TYR A 33 15.35 2.60 -25.36
CA TYR A 33 15.35 2.26 -26.78
C TYR A 33 13.96 2.25 -27.41
N GLN A 34 12.93 1.70 -26.75
CA GLN A 34 11.62 1.53 -27.40
C GLN A 34 10.84 2.81 -27.59
N GLU A 35 11.11 3.79 -26.75
CA GLU A 35 10.28 4.97 -26.69
C GLU A 35 11.02 6.24 -27.08
N ASN A 36 12.23 6.06 -27.62
CA ASN A 36 13.06 7.09 -28.22
C ASN A 36 13.23 8.33 -27.33
N ILE A 37 13.27 8.10 -26.01
CA ILE A 37 13.57 9.14 -25.03
C ILE A 37 15.05 9.07 -24.76
N ASP A 38 15.76 10.02 -25.33
CA ASP A 38 17.15 10.31 -25.06
C ASP A 38 17.23 11.45 -24.04
N THR A 39 17.44 11.13 -22.76
CA THR A 39 17.56 12.16 -21.72
C THR A 39 18.94 12.83 -21.70
N THR A 40 19.81 12.56 -22.68
CA THR A 40 21.11 13.26 -22.82
C THR A 40 20.97 14.62 -23.50
N THR A 41 19.84 14.87 -24.17
CA THR A 41 19.53 16.15 -24.81
C THR A 41 18.60 17.00 -23.93
N PRO A 42 18.77 18.34 -23.86
CA PRO A 42 17.87 19.20 -23.08
C PRO A 42 16.39 19.07 -23.48
N THR A 43 16.12 18.83 -24.77
CA THR A 43 14.76 18.61 -25.28
C THR A 43 14.19 17.26 -24.82
N GLY A 44 15.00 16.21 -24.83
CA GLY A 44 14.59 14.89 -24.35
C GLY A 44 14.43 14.84 -22.83
N GLU A 45 15.24 15.58 -22.08
CA GLU A 45 15.08 15.78 -20.63
C GLU A 45 13.76 16.50 -20.30
N LEU A 46 13.44 17.58 -21.03
CA LEU A 46 12.17 18.30 -20.86
C LEU A 46 10.97 17.40 -21.21
N GLY A 47 11.03 16.70 -22.34
CA GLY A 47 9.99 15.75 -22.75
C GLY A 47 9.78 14.64 -21.72
N PHE A 48 10.87 14.11 -21.17
CA PHE A 48 10.83 13.13 -20.10
C PHE A 48 10.14 13.68 -18.84
N HIS A 49 10.48 14.90 -18.42
CA HIS A 49 9.86 15.54 -17.24
C HIS A 49 8.37 15.81 -17.41
N VAL A 50 7.92 16.21 -18.59
CA VAL A 50 6.49 16.40 -18.89
C VAL A 50 5.75 15.07 -18.80
N MET A 51 6.26 14.02 -19.44
CA MET A 51 5.65 12.68 -19.42
C MET A 51 5.63 12.09 -18.00
N ALA A 52 6.72 12.25 -17.25
CA ALA A 52 6.83 11.91 -15.85
C ALA A 52 5.76 12.61 -14.99
N SER A 53 5.56 13.91 -15.21
CA SER A 53 4.58 14.72 -14.47
C SER A 53 3.14 14.30 -14.80
N LEU A 54 2.86 13.97 -16.07
CA LEU A 54 1.56 13.45 -16.49
C LEU A 54 1.26 12.09 -15.85
N ALA A 55 2.23 11.17 -15.87
CA ALA A 55 2.06 9.86 -15.26
C ALA A 55 1.86 9.95 -13.73
N LEU A 56 2.52 10.90 -13.06
CA LEU A 56 2.30 11.19 -11.65
C LEU A 56 0.88 11.76 -11.39
N LEU A 57 0.42 12.66 -12.25
CA LEU A 57 -0.94 13.22 -12.18
C LEU A 57 -1.99 12.11 -12.30
N GLU A 58 -1.86 11.22 -13.27
CA GLU A 58 -2.77 10.08 -13.47
C GLU A 58 -2.81 9.15 -12.25
N SER A 59 -1.64 8.79 -11.72
CA SER A 59 -1.54 7.96 -10.51
C SER A 59 -2.23 8.62 -9.31
N THR A 60 -2.02 9.93 -9.15
CA THR A 60 -2.66 10.72 -8.08
C THR A 60 -4.17 10.75 -8.24
N LEU A 61 -4.69 10.96 -9.46
CA LEU A 61 -6.12 10.97 -9.75
C LEU A 61 -6.77 9.60 -9.48
N ILE A 62 -6.10 8.51 -9.82
CA ILE A 62 -6.57 7.14 -9.49
C ILE A 62 -6.67 6.99 -7.97
N SER A 63 -5.63 7.39 -7.23
CA SER A 63 -5.62 7.33 -5.76
C SER A 63 -6.77 8.15 -5.14
N GLN A 64 -7.00 9.37 -5.63
CA GLN A 64 -8.11 10.20 -5.19
C GLN A 64 -9.47 9.54 -5.45
N ARG A 65 -9.67 8.94 -6.63
CA ARG A 65 -10.92 8.23 -6.96
C ARG A 65 -11.15 7.02 -6.05
N VAL A 66 -10.11 6.25 -5.75
CA VAL A 66 -10.20 5.09 -4.83
C VAL A 66 -10.58 5.57 -3.42
N ARG A 67 -9.94 6.63 -2.91
CA ARG A 67 -10.27 7.23 -1.60
C ARG A 67 -11.71 7.73 -1.55
N ALA A 68 -12.16 8.43 -2.58
CA ALA A 68 -13.55 8.88 -2.68
C ALA A 68 -14.54 7.70 -2.73
N GLY A 69 -14.19 6.62 -3.45
CA GLY A 69 -14.97 5.38 -3.48
C GLY A 69 -15.07 4.71 -2.11
N MET A 70 -13.96 4.60 -1.38
CA MET A 70 -13.93 4.06 -0.02
C MET A 70 -14.75 4.92 0.94
N ALA A 71 -14.66 6.25 0.84
CA ALA A 71 -15.44 7.17 1.67
C ALA A 71 -16.95 7.02 1.43
N ARG A 72 -17.38 6.91 0.16
CA ARG A 72 -18.79 6.64 -0.18
C ARG A 72 -19.26 5.29 0.34
N ALA A 73 -18.46 4.23 0.18
CA ALA A 73 -18.79 2.91 0.69
C ALA A 73 -18.97 2.93 2.21
N LYS A 74 -18.08 3.62 2.93
CA LYS A 74 -18.18 3.83 4.39
C LYS A 74 -19.45 4.59 4.77
N ALA A 75 -19.81 5.65 4.04
CA ALA A 75 -21.03 6.42 4.27
C ALA A 75 -22.31 5.58 4.04
N GLN A 76 -22.26 4.62 3.13
CA GLN A 76 -23.34 3.64 2.89
C GLN A 76 -23.34 2.48 3.90
N GLY A 77 -22.50 2.53 4.94
CA GLY A 77 -22.40 1.47 5.95
C GLY A 77 -21.68 0.20 5.49
N LYS A 78 -21.04 0.19 4.31
CA LYS A 78 -20.25 -0.96 3.86
C LYS A 78 -18.94 -1.03 4.64
N HIS A 79 -18.58 -2.22 5.09
CA HIS A 79 -17.31 -2.46 5.77
C HIS A 79 -16.15 -2.47 4.75
N VAL A 80 -15.25 -1.49 4.84
CA VAL A 80 -14.12 -1.32 3.89
C VAL A 80 -12.83 -1.99 4.39
N ALA A 81 -12.77 -2.38 5.67
CA ALA A 81 -11.58 -2.96 6.28
C ALA A 81 -11.64 -4.50 6.33
N ARG A 82 -10.56 -5.13 6.85
CA ARG A 82 -10.55 -6.56 7.16
C ARG A 82 -11.73 -6.90 8.08
N PRO A 83 -12.59 -7.87 7.73
CA PRO A 83 -13.73 -8.22 8.56
C PRO A 83 -13.31 -8.53 10.00
N PRO A 84 -14.09 -8.12 11.00
CA PRO A 84 -13.84 -8.53 12.37
C PRO A 84 -13.95 -10.05 12.51
N LEU A 85 -13.43 -10.57 13.63
CA LEU A 85 -13.56 -11.98 13.97
C LEU A 85 -15.05 -12.35 14.04
N ALA A 86 -15.42 -13.57 13.67
CA ALA A 86 -16.82 -14.02 13.78
C ALA A 86 -17.34 -13.81 15.21
N GLN A 87 -18.57 -13.30 15.34
CA GLN A 87 -19.15 -12.92 16.63
C GLN A 87 -19.12 -14.07 17.65
N VAL A 88 -19.43 -15.30 17.22
CA VAL A 88 -19.36 -16.52 18.03
C VAL A 88 -17.98 -16.69 18.69
N ARG A 89 -16.90 -16.42 17.94
CA ARG A 89 -15.53 -16.52 18.49
C ARG A 89 -15.19 -15.34 19.40
N GLN A 90 -15.75 -14.16 19.16
CA GLN A 90 -15.58 -13.02 20.09
C GLN A 90 -16.24 -13.30 21.44
N GLU A 91 -17.45 -13.86 21.41
CA GLU A 91 -18.21 -14.25 22.60
C GLU A 91 -17.49 -15.36 23.37
N ALA A 92 -16.96 -16.37 22.67
CA ALA A 92 -16.15 -17.43 23.27
C ALA A 92 -14.90 -16.88 23.98
N ILE A 93 -14.18 -15.92 23.37
CA ILE A 93 -13.04 -15.25 24.02
C ILE A 93 -13.51 -14.53 25.30
N ALA A 94 -14.60 -13.76 25.20
CA ALA A 94 -15.11 -13.00 26.34
C ALA A 94 -15.57 -13.90 27.49
N GLN A 95 -16.19 -15.02 27.18
CA GLN A 95 -16.65 -16.00 28.16
C GLN A 95 -15.46 -16.67 28.87
N LEU A 96 -14.49 -17.21 28.12
CA LEU A 96 -13.33 -17.89 28.73
C LEU A 96 -12.47 -16.93 29.58
N LEU A 97 -12.36 -15.67 29.17
CA LEU A 97 -11.67 -14.66 29.98
C LEU A 97 -12.44 -14.31 31.27
N ARG A 98 -13.79 -14.28 31.23
CA ARG A 98 -14.61 -14.09 32.43
C ARG A 98 -14.56 -15.29 33.38
N GLU A 99 -14.43 -16.49 32.85
CA GLU A 99 -14.20 -17.72 33.62
C GLU A 99 -12.81 -17.77 34.28
N GLY A 100 -11.96 -16.76 34.05
CA GLY A 100 -10.66 -16.61 34.69
C GLY A 100 -9.52 -17.37 34.00
N LEU A 101 -9.75 -17.90 32.79
CA LEU A 101 -8.68 -18.55 32.04
C LEU A 101 -7.61 -17.54 31.59
N SER A 102 -6.36 -17.98 31.61
CA SER A 102 -5.25 -17.20 31.08
C SER A 102 -5.35 -17.07 29.55
N MET A 103 -4.85 -15.96 28.99
CA MET A 103 -4.86 -15.74 27.53
C MET A 103 -4.22 -16.89 26.75
N ASN A 104 -3.17 -17.51 27.30
CA ASN A 104 -2.49 -18.66 26.68
C ASN A 104 -3.39 -19.91 26.60
N GLN A 105 -4.27 -20.13 27.58
CA GLN A 105 -5.24 -21.22 27.54
C GLN A 105 -6.32 -20.94 26.50
N VAL A 106 -6.82 -19.70 26.44
CA VAL A 106 -7.82 -19.26 25.43
C VAL A 106 -7.28 -19.43 24.00
N ILE A 107 -6.02 -19.04 23.77
CA ILE A 107 -5.32 -19.21 22.48
C ILE A 107 -5.30 -20.67 22.04
N LYS A 108 -4.92 -21.58 22.95
CA LYS A 108 -4.83 -23.01 22.67
C LYS A 108 -6.20 -23.63 22.42
N GLN A 109 -7.22 -23.19 23.15
CA GLN A 109 -8.56 -23.77 23.07
C GLN A 109 -9.35 -23.31 21.84
N LEU A 110 -9.17 -22.05 21.42
CA LEU A 110 -9.88 -21.48 20.27
C LEU A 110 -9.08 -21.48 18.97
N ASP A 111 -7.82 -21.96 19.01
CA ASP A 111 -6.87 -21.94 17.91
C ASP A 111 -6.78 -20.55 17.24
N LEU A 112 -6.41 -19.55 18.05
CA LEU A 112 -6.34 -18.15 17.64
C LEU A 112 -4.95 -17.56 17.89
N ALA A 113 -4.49 -16.71 16.99
CA ALA A 113 -3.25 -15.96 17.19
C ALA A 113 -3.30 -15.08 18.45
N TYR A 114 -2.19 -14.99 19.17
CA TYR A 114 -2.06 -14.18 20.40
C TYR A 114 -2.54 -12.74 20.21
N GLY A 115 -2.13 -12.08 19.13
CA GLY A 115 -2.52 -10.69 18.84
C GLY A 115 -4.03 -10.51 18.69
N THR A 116 -4.74 -11.51 18.17
CA THR A 116 -6.21 -11.49 18.08
C THR A 116 -6.81 -11.48 19.49
N VAL A 117 -6.45 -12.46 20.33
CA VAL A 117 -6.98 -12.59 21.69
C VAL A 117 -6.64 -11.37 22.54
N TYR A 118 -5.41 -10.86 22.46
CA TYR A 118 -4.97 -9.64 23.15
C TYR A 118 -5.81 -8.42 22.76
N ASN A 119 -6.02 -8.18 21.46
CA ASN A 119 -6.81 -7.05 20.98
C ASN A 119 -8.27 -7.10 21.45
N TYR A 120 -8.89 -8.29 21.46
CA TYR A 120 -10.26 -8.45 21.98
C TYR A 120 -10.32 -8.35 23.50
N ALA A 121 -9.31 -8.85 24.22
CA ALA A 121 -9.21 -8.71 25.67
C ALA A 121 -9.07 -7.23 26.09
N GLN A 122 -8.30 -6.42 25.34
CA GLN A 122 -8.20 -4.98 25.58
C GLN A 122 -9.53 -4.26 25.28
N LYS A 123 -10.21 -4.63 24.17
CA LYS A 123 -11.53 -4.08 23.85
C LYS A 123 -12.57 -4.32 24.95
N LEU A 124 -12.53 -5.48 25.60
CA LEU A 124 -13.42 -5.83 26.72
C LEU A 124 -13.14 -5.02 27.99
N LYS A 125 -11.91 -4.55 28.19
CA LYS A 125 -11.55 -3.68 29.33
C LYS A 125 -11.91 -2.22 29.08
N SER A 126 -11.97 -1.81 27.82
CA SER A 126 -12.29 -0.44 27.41
C SER A 126 -13.79 -0.21 27.16
N ALA A 127 -14.61 -1.25 27.27
CA ALA A 127 -16.06 -1.23 27.10
C ALA A 127 -16.74 -1.27 28.47
#